data_AF-A0A9P0FIZ7-F1
#
_entry.id   AF-A0A9P0FIZ7-F1
#
_cell.length_a   1.000
_cell.length_b   1.000
_cell.length_c   1.000
_cell.angle_alpha   90.00
_cell.angle_beta   90.00
_cell.angle_gamma   90.00
#
_symmetry.space_group_name_H-M   'P 1'
#
loop_
_entity.id
_entity.type
_entity.pdbx_description
1 polymer ?
#
loop_
_entity_poly.entity_id
_entity_poly.type
_entity_poly.pdbx_seq_one_letter_code
_entity_poly.pdbx_strand_id
1 'polypeptide(L)'
;MDKEKTNPQMVFDLKINISDHTGTLYFCHFRGNAVENTFGCTIQDFLLMKDEAKYELKWQYIMEICAVRIFVVVNRGKPLISIVSINKEDTSLLAQKVPVF
;
A
#
# COMPACT_ATOMS: atom_id res chain seq x y z
N MET A 1 -14.01 21.56 -31.90
CA MET A 1 -13.69 20.23 -31.32
C MET A 1 -13.11 20.52 -29.95
N ASP A 2 -14.00 20.67 -28.97
CA ASP A 2 -13.66 21.09 -27.61
C ASP A 2 -12.84 19.98 -26.95
N LYS A 3 -11.61 20.32 -26.54
CA LYS A 3 -10.82 19.44 -25.68
C LYS A 3 -11.56 19.38 -24.36
N GLU A 4 -12.24 18.27 -24.12
CA GLU A 4 -12.83 17.92 -22.83
C GLU A 4 -11.76 18.12 -21.75
N LYS A 5 -11.94 19.15 -20.92
CA LYS A 5 -11.04 19.43 -19.80
C LYS A 5 -11.26 18.33 -18.78
N THR A 6 -10.46 17.26 -18.86
CA THR A 6 -10.40 16.25 -17.82
C THR A 6 -9.99 16.91 -16.51
N ASN A 7 -10.93 17.00 -15.58
CA ASN A 7 -10.68 17.50 -14.23
C ASN A 7 -9.58 16.62 -13.59
N PRO A 8 -8.55 17.18 -12.93
CA PRO A 8 -7.50 16.36 -12.33
C PRO A 8 -8.10 15.41 -11.30
N GLN A 9 -7.94 14.10 -11.54
CA GLN A 9 -8.38 13.07 -10.61
C GLN A 9 -7.40 13.01 -9.44
N MET A 10 -7.91 13.25 -8.23
CA MET A 10 -7.14 13.03 -7.00
C MET A 10 -7.01 11.53 -6.75
N VAL A 11 -5.81 11.11 -6.34
CA VAL A 11 -5.49 9.72 -6.02
C VAL A 11 -4.53 9.69 -4.84
N PHE A 12 -4.54 8.59 -4.08
CA PHE A 12 -3.47 8.33 -3.14
C PHE A 12 -2.15 8.07 -3.87
N ASP A 13 -1.07 8.65 -3.34
CA ASP A 13 0.30 8.41 -3.80
C ASP A 13 1.23 8.25 -2.59
N LEU A 14 1.36 7.01 -2.10
CA LEU A 14 2.15 6.68 -0.92
C LEU A 14 3.47 6.00 -1.31
N LYS A 15 4.49 6.32 -0.52
CA LYS A 15 5.77 5.61 -0.47
C LYS A 15 5.88 4.87 0.84
N ILE A 16 5.92 3.55 0.79
CA ILE A 16 6.02 2.72 1.98
C ILE A 16 7.25 1.83 1.94
N ASN A 17 7.71 1.44 3.12
CA ASN A 17 8.76 0.45 3.29
C ASN A 17 8.14 -0.84 3.80
N ILE A 18 8.59 -1.97 3.28
CA ILE A 18 8.16 -3.30 3.72
C ILE A 18 9.38 -4.06 4.15
N SER A 19 9.33 -4.61 5.36
CA SER A 19 10.43 -5.32 5.96
C SER A 19 10.01 -6.75 6.29
N ASP A 20 10.89 -7.70 6.04
CA ASP A 20 10.82 -9.05 6.57
C ASP A 20 12.19 -9.44 7.16
N HIS A 21 12.34 -10.70 7.54
CA HIS A 21 13.60 -11.22 8.11
C HIS A 21 14.76 -11.25 7.11
N THR A 22 14.50 -11.11 5.80
CA THR A 22 15.52 -11.10 4.74
C THR A 22 16.03 -9.69 4.43
N GLY A 23 15.25 -8.66 4.78
CA GLY A 23 15.64 -7.28 4.57
C GLY A 23 14.47 -6.33 4.45
N THR A 24 14.71 -5.17 3.83
CA THR A 24 13.68 -4.15 3.63
C THR A 24 13.64 -3.68 2.18
N LEU A 25 12.45 -3.72 1.60
CA LEU A 25 12.14 -3.08 0.33
C LEU A 25 11.74 -1.63 0.58
N TYR A 26 12.62 -0.70 0.19
CA TYR A 26 12.42 0.73 0.42
C TYR A 26 11.66 1.40 -0.72
N PHE A 27 10.91 2.44 -0.37
CA PHE A 27 10.23 3.35 -1.32
C PHE A 27 9.30 2.64 -2.31
N CYS A 28 8.64 1.57 -1.88
CA CYS A 28 7.64 0.87 -2.66
C CYS A 28 6.47 1.81 -2.98
N HIS A 29 6.02 1.81 -4.24
CA HIS A 29 4.90 2.62 -4.69
C HIS A 29 3.59 1.98 -4.28
N PHE A 30 2.76 2.73 -3.55
CA PHE A 30 1.42 2.29 -3.18
C PHE A 30 0.42 3.39 -3.52
N ARG A 31 -0.40 3.18 -4.56
CA ARG A 31 -1.13 4.28 -5.22
C ARG A 31 -2.57 3.92 -5.60
N GLY A 32 -3.40 4.94 -5.72
CA GLY A 32 -4.75 4.88 -6.26
C GLY A 32 -5.61 3.83 -5.57
N ASN A 33 -6.36 3.07 -6.38
CA ASN A 33 -7.33 2.07 -5.89
C ASN A 33 -6.70 1.00 -5.00
N ALA A 34 -5.40 0.69 -5.15
CA ALA A 34 -4.75 -0.26 -4.26
C ALA A 34 -4.73 0.25 -2.81
N VAL A 35 -4.55 1.56 -2.62
CA VAL A 35 -4.60 2.20 -1.29
C VAL A 35 -6.03 2.23 -0.76
N GLU A 36 -6.98 2.64 -1.60
CA GLU A 36 -8.38 2.72 -1.20
C GLU A 36 -8.95 1.36 -0.79
N ASN A 37 -8.63 0.32 -1.56
CA ASN A 37 -9.05 -1.05 -1.25
C ASN A 37 -8.45 -1.55 0.07
N THR A 38 -7.18 -1.26 0.34
CA THR A 38 -6.55 -1.65 1.60
C THR A 38 -7.11 -0.85 2.78
N PHE A 39 -7.26 0.47 2.65
CA PHE A 39 -7.76 1.32 3.73
C PHE A 39 -9.27 1.21 3.95
N GLY A 40 -10.00 0.69 2.97
CA GLY A 40 -11.46 0.59 3.01
C GLY A 40 -12.15 1.95 2.89
N CYS A 41 -11.47 2.97 2.35
CA CYS A 41 -12.02 4.31 2.16
C CYS A 41 -11.49 4.95 0.88
N THR A 42 -12.32 5.78 0.24
CA THR A 42 -11.90 6.55 -0.94
C THR A 42 -11.01 7.73 -0.55
N ILE A 43 -10.29 8.33 -1.50
CA ILE A 43 -9.54 9.56 -1.24
C ILE A 43 -10.46 10.69 -0.74
N GLN A 44 -11.70 10.76 -1.22
CA GLN A 44 -12.68 11.74 -0.79
C GLN A 44 -13.08 11.52 0.68
N ASP A 45 -13.33 10.27 1.07
CA ASP A 45 -13.62 9.91 2.46
C ASP A 45 -12.45 10.30 3.36
N PHE A 46 -11.23 9.96 2.96
CA PHE A 46 -10.02 10.28 3.70
C PHE A 46 -9.79 11.78 3.86
N LEU A 47 -10.07 12.59 2.84
CA LEU A 47 -9.96 14.05 2.93
C LEU A 47 -10.96 14.64 3.92
N LEU A 48 -12.13 14.02 4.09
CA LEU A 48 -13.16 14.42 5.05
C LEU A 48 -12.90 13.90 6.47
N MET A 49 -11.96 12.96 6.66
CA MET A 49 -11.58 12.47 7.98
C MET A 49 -10.91 13.57 8.80
N LYS A 50 -11.22 13.58 10.10
CA LYS A 50 -10.44 14.34 11.09
C LYS A 50 -9.03 13.77 11.18
N ASP A 51 -8.09 14.60 11.60
CA ASP A 51 -6.69 14.19 11.67
C ASP A 51 -6.48 13.02 12.63
N GLU A 52 -7.21 12.97 13.74
CA GLU A 52 -7.19 11.83 14.68
C GLU A 52 -7.53 10.51 13.97
N ALA A 53 -8.57 10.49 13.15
CA ALA A 53 -8.97 9.30 12.40
C ALA A 53 -7.91 8.90 11.35
N LYS A 54 -7.25 9.87 10.72
CA LYS A 54 -6.13 9.61 9.79
C LYS A 54 -4.91 9.02 10.54
N TYR A 55 -4.62 9.50 11.74
CA TYR A 55 -3.54 8.96 12.57
C TYR A 55 -3.85 7.53 13.00
N GLU A 56 -5.05 7.24 13.48
CA GLU A 56 -5.47 5.89 13.82
C GLU A 56 -5.35 4.95 12.61
N LEU A 57 -5.83 5.38 11.43
CA LEU A 57 -5.68 4.60 10.20
C LEU A 57 -4.21 4.30 9.88
N LYS A 58 -3.31 5.28 10.01
CA LYS A 58 -1.86 5.07 9.82
C LYS A 58 -1.32 4.04 10.82
N TRP A 59 -1.68 4.14 12.10
CA TRP A 59 -1.20 3.24 13.14
C TRP A 59 -1.71 1.81 12.99
N GLN A 60 -2.88 1.62 12.39
CA GLN A 60 -3.39 0.28 12.06
C GLN A 60 -2.51 -0.51 11.07
N TYR A 61 -1.61 0.13 10.32
CA TYR A 61 -0.75 -0.55 9.33
C TYR A 61 0.75 -0.46 9.65
N ILE A 62 1.17 0.48 10.50
CA ILE A 62 2.58 0.58 10.88
C ILE A 62 2.98 -0.63 11.70
N MET A 63 4.05 -1.32 11.25
CA MET A 63 4.61 -2.53 11.89
C MET A 63 3.64 -3.72 11.96
N GLU A 64 2.54 -3.68 11.20
CA GLU A 64 1.60 -4.79 11.14
C GLU A 64 2.18 -5.96 10.33
N ILE A 65 2.06 -7.18 10.87
CA ILE A 65 2.38 -8.40 10.14
C ILE A 65 1.29 -8.62 9.08
N CYS A 66 1.68 -8.67 7.81
CA CYS A 66 0.74 -8.74 6.70
C CYS A 66 1.28 -9.56 5.53
N ALA A 67 0.35 -10.07 4.70
CA ALA A 67 0.69 -10.55 3.38
C ALA A 67 0.64 -9.38 2.38
N VAL A 68 1.73 -9.19 1.64
CA VAL A 68 1.84 -8.14 0.64
C VAL A 68 2.00 -8.77 -0.73
N ARG A 69 1.13 -8.39 -1.68
CA ARG A 69 1.31 -8.70 -3.09
C ARG A 69 2.06 -7.56 -3.77
N ILE A 70 3.23 -7.86 -4.32
CA ILE A 70 4.06 -6.89 -5.03
C ILE A 70 4.10 -7.18 -6.53
N PHE A 71 4.21 -6.11 -7.32
CA PHE A 71 4.49 -6.15 -8.75
C PHE A 71 5.79 -5.40 -9.02
N VAL A 72 6.74 -6.06 -9.67
CA VAL A 72 8.08 -5.53 -9.90
C VAL A 72 8.29 -5.34 -11.40
N VAL A 73 8.65 -4.13 -11.79
CA VAL A 73 9.05 -3.78 -13.17
C VAL A 73 10.45 -3.20 -13.13
N VAL A 74 11.31 -3.57 -14.09
CA VAL A 74 12.62 -2.94 -14.21
C VAL A 74 12.51 -1.75 -15.15
N ASN A 75 12.86 -0.56 -14.67
CA ASN A 75 12.92 0.66 -15.47
C ASN A 75 14.33 1.24 -15.43
N ARG A 76 14.98 1.38 -16.60
CA ARG A 76 16.37 1.86 -16.73
C ARG A 76 17.35 1.15 -15.77
N GLY A 77 17.20 -0.18 -15.63
CA GLY A 77 18.04 -1.00 -14.77
C GLY A 77 17.76 -0.90 -13.27
N LYS A 78 16.74 -0.14 -12.85
CA LYS A 78 16.33 -0.06 -11.44
C LYS A 78 14.98 -0.75 -11.24
N PRO A 79 14.79 -1.56 -10.19
CA PRO A 79 13.49 -2.14 -9.89
C PRO A 79 12.54 -1.04 -9.40
N LEU A 80 11.36 -1.03 -10.01
CA LEU A 80 10.19 -0.28 -9.57
C LEU A 80 9.24 -1.27 -8.91
N ILE A 81 9.10 -1.16 -7.59
CA ILE A 81 8.27 -2.05 -6.80
C ILE A 81 6.95 -1.34 -6.53
N SER A 82 5.85 -1.93 -6.97
CA SER A 82 4.49 -1.44 -6.74
C SER A 82 3.72 -2.42 -5.86
N ILE A 83 3.00 -1.88 -4.89
CA ILE A 83 2.15 -2.63 -3.98
C ILE A 83 0.78 -2.78 -4.64
N VAL A 84 0.35 -4.03 -4.78
CA VAL A 84 -0.94 -4.38 -5.39
C VAL A 84 -2.01 -4.54 -4.30
N SER A 85 -1.66 -5.16 -3.18
CA SER A 85 -2.55 -5.32 -2.03
C SER A 85 -1.76 -5.57 -0.75
N ILE A 86 -2.34 -5.19 0.38
CA ILE A 86 -1.86 -5.52 1.72
C ILE A 86 -3.04 -6.14 2.46
N ASN A 87 -2.88 -7.39 2.89
CA ASN A 87 -3.89 -8.09 3.68
C ASN A 87 -3.32 -8.35 5.06
N LYS A 88 -4.08 -7.97 6.10
CA LYS A 88 -3.80 -8.42 7.46
C LYS A 88 -4.06 -9.92 7.52
N GLU A 89 -3.08 -10.67 8.00
CA GLU A 89 -3.15 -12.13 8.07
C GLU A 89 -3.02 -12.55 9.53
N ASP A 90 -3.72 -13.61 9.91
CA ASP A 90 -3.51 -14.25 11.21
C ASP A 90 -2.08 -14.84 11.23
N THR A 91 -1.30 -14.44 12.23
CA THR A 91 0.07 -14.92 12.46
C THR A 91 0.15 -16.44 12.54
N SER A 92 -0.90 -17.10 13.04
CA SER A 92 -0.99 -18.56 13.14
C SER A 92 -1.04 -19.24 11.77
N LEU A 93 -1.67 -18.60 10.78
CA LEU A 93 -1.76 -19.10 9.41
C LEU A 93 -0.49 -18.79 8.62
N LEU A 94 0.17 -17.66 8.90
CA LEU A 94 1.47 -17.35 8.32
C LEU A 94 2.54 -18.33 8.77
N ALA A 95 2.58 -18.67 10.07
CA ALA A 95 3.56 -19.61 10.61
C ALA A 95 3.53 -20.98 9.91
N GLN A 96 2.36 -21.42 9.43
CA GLN A 96 2.22 -22.67 8.68
C GLN A 96 2.81 -22.60 7.25
N LYS A 97 2.95 -21.39 6.70
CA LYS A 97 3.47 -21.16 5.34
C LYS A 97 4.95 -20.78 5.33
N VAL A 98 5.52 -20.43 6.49
CA VAL A 98 6.95 -20.11 6.61
C VAL A 98 7.75 -21.41 6.54
N PRO A 99 8.76 -21.52 5.64
CA PRO A 99 9.65 -22.67 5.62
C PRO A 99 10.37 -22.78 6.97
N VAL A 100 10.20 -23.92 7.66
CA VAL A 100 11.01 -24.26 8.83
C VAL A 100 12.33 -24.83 8.31
N PHE A 101 13.43 -24.17 8.62
CA PHE A 101 14.79 -24.63 8.30
C PHE A 101 15.35 -25.50 9.43
#